data_AF-A0A2P7YJ88-F1
#
_entry.id   AF-A0A2P7YJ88-F1
#
_cell.length_a   1.000
_cell.length_b   1.000
_cell.length_c   1.000
_cell.angle_alpha   90.00
_cell.angle_beta   90.00
_cell.angle_gamma   90.00
#
_symmetry.space_group_name_H-M   'P 1'
#
loop_
_entity.id
_entity.type
_entity.pdbx_description
1 polymer ?
#
loop_
_entity_poly.entity_id
_entity_poly.type
_entity_poly.pdbx_seq_one_letter_code
_entity_poly.pdbx_strand_id
1 'polypeptide(L)'
;MLASRHQRGPDAAMTSTLHDLDRLLSRLETQVLSEQADPELRSSVFLRRKTGANIEFARTLLIRLEHDASTVKIASQRQTLTSDLQAKRDLIKQLNRHLIELDQLDTASDEEEEDATPQITSTPPSQPTPSAAPAPPHNTQPSLRARKPQDTAPDSATTSALFSGRKDVSSEKDSLRSREDILTTQAQEQEAIKASLVSLASALKESNINFSQSLEEEKNILDRAASGLDKNALGMESAGRRMGTLRKMTEGQGWWGRIKLYAIIGVLWLACFLLVFVGPKLRF
;
A
#
# COMPACT_ATOMS: atom_id res chain seq x y z
N MET A 1 45.46 8.27 -1.12
CA MET A 1 44.80 8.20 0.20
C MET A 1 43.55 7.37 0.05
N LEU A 2 43.56 6.14 0.57
CA LEU A 2 42.45 5.18 0.44
C LEU A 2 41.35 5.55 1.44
N ALA A 3 40.17 5.93 0.92
CA ALA A 3 38.99 6.13 1.74
C ALA A 3 38.46 4.76 2.19
N SER A 4 38.58 4.50 3.49
CA SER A 4 38.00 3.35 4.18
C SER A 4 36.49 3.29 3.94
N ARG A 5 36.09 2.44 2.99
CA ARG A 5 34.71 2.01 2.76
C ARG A 5 34.24 1.28 4.02
N HIS A 6 33.58 2.00 4.92
CA HIS A 6 32.87 1.41 6.06
C HIS A 6 31.84 0.41 5.51
N GLN A 7 32.17 -0.88 5.58
CA GLN A 7 31.18 -1.95 5.49
C GLN A 7 30.24 -1.78 6.69
N ARG A 8 29.07 -1.18 6.43
CA ARG A 8 27.93 -1.22 7.34
C ARG A 8 27.55 -2.71 7.49
N GLY A 9 27.91 -3.30 8.61
CA GLY A 9 27.74 -4.74 8.87
C GLY A 9 26.27 -5.19 8.81
N PRO A 10 26.02 -6.50 8.69
CA PRO A 10 24.67 -7.08 8.66
C PRO A 10 23.80 -6.62 9.84
N ASP A 11 24.42 -6.37 11.00
CA ASP A 11 23.74 -5.91 12.21
C ASP A 11 23.08 -4.54 12.05
N ALA A 12 23.68 -3.63 11.28
CA ALA A 12 23.15 -2.28 11.06
C ALA A 12 22.00 -2.27 10.03
N ALA A 13 21.91 -3.28 9.17
CA ALA A 13 20.76 -3.46 8.29
C ALA A 13 19.55 -3.98 9.09
N MET A 14 19.79 -4.92 10.01
CA MET A 14 18.74 -5.47 10.89
C MET A 14 18.13 -4.40 11.81
N THR A 15 18.95 -3.52 12.40
CA THR A 15 18.46 -2.45 13.27
C THR A 15 17.64 -1.40 12.52
N SER A 16 18.01 -1.08 11.27
CA SER A 16 17.19 -0.21 10.40
C SER A 16 15.83 -0.84 10.14
N THR A 17 15.79 -2.10 9.71
CA THR A 17 14.53 -2.79 9.43
C THR A 17 13.64 -2.95 10.67
N LEU A 18 14.25 -3.07 11.87
CA LEU A 18 13.53 -3.11 13.13
C LEU A 18 12.90 -1.75 13.45
N HIS A 19 13.65 -0.66 13.26
CA HIS A 19 13.14 0.70 13.45
C HIS A 19 12.05 1.07 12.45
N ASP A 20 12.20 0.65 11.19
CA ASP A 20 11.18 0.84 10.14
C ASP A 20 9.88 0.09 10.47
N LEU A 21 9.99 -1.15 10.98
CA LEU A 21 8.83 -1.91 11.46
C LEU A 21 8.15 -1.20 12.64
N ASP A 22 8.91 -0.70 13.61
CA ASP A 22 8.39 -0.05 14.81
C ASP A 22 7.64 1.26 14.49
N ARG A 23 8.20 2.07 13.59
CA ARG A 23 7.56 3.29 13.09
C ARG A 23 6.28 2.99 12.30
N LEU A 24 6.28 1.89 11.54
CA LEU A 24 5.11 1.47 10.79
C LEU A 24 4.01 0.95 11.73
N LEU A 25 4.35 0.12 12.71
CA LEU A 25 3.40 -0.41 13.69
C LEU A 25 2.81 0.69 14.56
N SER A 26 3.61 1.61 15.10
CA SER A 26 3.10 2.74 15.88
C SER A 26 2.16 3.63 15.06
N ARG A 27 2.45 3.84 13.77
CA ARG A 27 1.56 4.53 12.85
C ARG A 27 0.27 3.75 12.58
N LEU A 28 0.35 2.45 12.36
CA LEU A 28 -0.84 1.61 12.18
C LEU A 28 -1.69 1.58 13.45
N GLU A 29 -1.08 1.55 14.62
CA GLU A 29 -1.77 1.62 15.90
C GLU A 29 -2.48 2.97 16.07
N THR A 30 -1.79 4.10 15.83
CA THR A 30 -2.45 5.41 15.86
C THR A 30 -3.51 5.59 14.76
N GLN A 31 -3.40 4.88 13.63
CA GLN A 31 -4.31 5.03 12.49
C GLN A 31 -5.46 4.00 12.48
N VAL A 32 -5.36 2.89 13.19
CA VAL A 32 -6.36 1.81 13.21
C VAL A 32 -6.94 1.60 14.61
N LEU A 33 -6.20 1.89 15.67
CA LEU A 33 -6.64 1.74 17.06
C LEU A 33 -7.08 3.07 17.70
N SER A 34 -6.73 4.22 17.13
CA SER A 34 -7.31 5.49 17.58
C SER A 34 -8.75 5.57 17.10
N GLU A 35 -9.69 5.64 18.04
CA GLU A 35 -11.14 5.78 17.85
C GLU A 35 -11.52 6.95 16.92
N GLN A 36 -10.61 7.92 16.72
CA GLN A 36 -10.74 9.01 15.75
C GLN A 36 -10.69 8.55 14.27
N ALA A 37 -10.10 7.40 13.99
CA ALA A 37 -9.89 6.90 12.63
C ALA A 37 -11.03 5.96 12.16
N ASP A 38 -11.85 5.48 13.09
CA ASP A 38 -13.00 4.60 12.80
C ASP A 38 -13.99 5.15 11.75
N PRO A 39 -14.40 6.44 11.74
CA PRO A 39 -15.36 6.92 10.75
C PRO A 39 -14.77 7.07 9.33
N GLU A 40 -13.48 7.41 9.20
CA GLU A 40 -12.81 7.55 7.90
C GLU A 40 -12.38 6.20 7.32
N LEU A 41 -11.94 5.27 8.15
CA LEU A 41 -11.67 3.89 7.73
C LEU A 41 -12.96 3.15 7.38
N ARG A 42 -14.08 3.42 8.09
CA ARG A 42 -15.39 2.88 7.70
C ARG A 42 -15.86 3.43 6.36
N SER A 43 -15.80 4.75 6.14
CA SER A 43 -16.35 5.37 4.93
C SER A 43 -15.51 5.15 3.66
N SER A 44 -14.24 4.77 3.75
CA SER A 44 -13.36 4.68 2.58
C SER A 44 -12.69 3.32 2.39
N VAL A 45 -13.23 2.57 1.43
CA VAL A 45 -12.67 1.29 0.93
C VAL A 45 -11.19 1.43 0.52
N PHE A 46 -10.80 2.60 0.01
CA PHE A 46 -9.41 2.88 -0.37
C PHE A 46 -8.48 2.90 0.85
N LEU A 47 -8.87 3.50 1.97
CA LEU A 47 -8.04 3.50 3.18
C LEU A 47 -7.93 2.10 3.76
N ARG A 48 -9.00 1.29 3.72
CA ARG A 48 -8.96 -0.13 4.14
C ARG A 48 -7.99 -0.96 3.32
N ARG A 49 -7.99 -0.80 1.99
CA ARG A 49 -7.03 -1.48 1.11
C ARG A 49 -5.60 -1.03 1.37
N LYS A 50 -5.40 0.28 1.62
CA LYS A 50 -4.10 0.85 1.95
C LYS A 50 -3.57 0.36 3.30
N THR A 51 -4.40 0.31 4.34
CA THR A 51 -4.04 -0.21 5.66
C THR A 51 -3.77 -1.72 5.58
N GLY A 52 -4.57 -2.47 4.82
CA GLY A 52 -4.32 -3.88 4.52
C GLY A 52 -2.96 -4.12 3.84
N ALA A 53 -2.62 -3.33 2.83
CA ALA A 53 -1.31 -3.41 2.17
C ALA A 53 -0.15 -3.08 3.13
N ASN A 54 -0.31 -2.08 4.00
CA ASN A 54 0.69 -1.75 5.01
C ASN A 54 0.87 -2.87 6.04
N ILE A 55 -0.20 -3.56 6.43
CA ILE A 55 -0.16 -4.72 7.33
C ILE A 55 0.58 -5.89 6.67
N GLU A 56 0.35 -6.16 5.39
CA GLU A 56 1.06 -7.21 4.64
C GLU A 56 2.55 -6.89 4.47
N PHE A 57 2.88 -5.62 4.24
CA PHE A 57 4.28 -5.18 4.22
C PHE A 57 4.95 -5.36 5.60
N ALA A 58 4.25 -5.01 6.69
CA ALA A 58 4.73 -5.25 8.05
C ALA A 58 4.98 -6.74 8.34
N ARG A 59 4.09 -7.64 7.89
CA ARG A 59 4.29 -9.10 8.00
C ARG A 59 5.54 -9.56 7.26
N THR A 60 5.77 -9.05 6.05
CA THR A 60 6.93 -9.39 5.25
C THR A 60 8.24 -8.95 5.93
N LEU A 61 8.26 -7.74 6.50
CA LEU A 61 9.39 -7.26 7.31
C LEU A 61 9.61 -8.10 8.56
N LEU A 62 8.53 -8.52 9.24
CA LEU A 62 8.61 -9.36 10.43
C LEU A 62 9.24 -10.71 10.13
N ILE A 63 8.83 -11.39 9.04
CA ILE A 63 9.41 -12.68 8.64
C ILE A 63 10.91 -12.52 8.33
N ARG A 64 11.28 -11.43 7.64
CA ARG A 64 12.68 -11.13 7.35
C ARG A 64 13.48 -10.91 8.64
N LEU A 65 12.93 -10.15 9.59
CA LEU A 65 13.55 -9.91 10.88
C LEU A 65 13.62 -11.15 11.77
N GLU A 66 12.63 -12.06 11.73
CA GLU A 66 12.69 -13.34 12.43
C GLU A 66 13.80 -14.24 11.87
N HIS A 67 13.94 -14.29 10.55
CA HIS A 67 15.04 -14.99 9.88
C HIS A 67 16.39 -14.37 10.26
N ASP A 68 16.51 -13.06 10.19
CA ASP A 68 17.74 -12.34 10.52
C ASP A 68 18.10 -12.46 12.02
N ALA A 69 17.11 -12.40 12.91
CA ALA A 69 17.28 -12.62 14.35
C ALA A 69 17.71 -14.07 14.67
N SER A 70 17.33 -15.05 13.86
CA SER A 70 17.77 -16.45 14.03
C SER A 70 19.28 -16.63 13.81
N THR A 71 19.92 -15.72 13.07
CA THR A 71 21.37 -15.74 12.80
C THR A 71 22.21 -15.15 13.93
N VAL A 72 21.58 -14.53 14.94
CA VAL A 72 22.24 -13.91 16.09
C VAL A 72 22.83 -14.98 17.01
N LYS A 73 24.16 -14.90 17.22
CA LYS A 73 24.94 -15.89 17.98
C LYS A 73 24.75 -15.79 19.49
N ILE A 74 24.37 -14.62 20.00
CA ILE A 74 24.22 -14.36 21.44
C ILE A 74 22.81 -14.80 21.87
N ALA A 75 22.73 -15.88 22.65
CA ALA A 75 21.45 -16.50 23.04
C ALA A 75 20.54 -15.57 23.86
N SER A 76 21.10 -14.76 24.77
CA SER A 76 20.34 -13.80 25.58
C SER A 76 19.73 -12.68 24.73
N GLN A 77 20.52 -12.10 23.84
CA GLN A 77 20.08 -11.05 22.91
C GLN A 77 19.06 -11.59 21.88
N ARG A 78 19.26 -12.83 21.42
CA ARG A 78 18.28 -13.51 20.57
C ARG A 78 16.95 -13.67 21.31
N GLN A 79 16.95 -14.09 22.57
CA GLN A 79 15.73 -14.24 23.35
C GLN A 79 14.95 -12.93 23.47
N THR A 80 15.61 -11.82 23.80
CA THR A 80 14.96 -10.50 23.90
C THR A 80 14.39 -10.01 22.57
N LEU A 81 15.11 -10.24 21.47
CA LEU A 81 14.64 -9.89 20.13
C LEU A 81 13.46 -10.77 19.71
N THR A 82 13.49 -12.07 20.02
CA THR A 82 12.38 -12.96 19.70
C THR A 82 11.11 -12.64 20.50
N SER A 83 11.22 -12.25 21.78
CA SER A 83 10.05 -11.83 22.56
C SER A 83 9.47 -10.52 22.05
N ASP A 84 10.30 -9.58 21.60
CA ASP A 84 9.85 -8.32 20.99
C ASP A 84 9.15 -8.59 19.64
N LEU A 85 9.73 -9.43 18.78
CA LEU A 85 9.11 -9.82 17.52
C LEU A 85 7.80 -10.59 17.73
N GLN A 86 7.70 -11.40 18.79
CA GLN A 86 6.45 -12.08 19.17
C GLN A 86 5.37 -11.08 19.60
N ALA A 87 5.70 -10.08 20.42
CA ALA A 87 4.76 -9.02 20.80
C ALA A 87 4.27 -8.26 19.56
N LYS A 88 5.17 -7.92 18.64
CA LYS A 88 4.85 -7.25 17.36
C LYS A 88 3.97 -8.12 16.46
N ARG A 89 4.20 -9.44 16.42
CA ARG A 89 3.35 -10.40 15.69
C ARG A 89 1.92 -10.41 16.24
N ASP A 90 1.75 -10.38 17.55
CA ASP A 90 0.43 -10.37 18.17
C ASP A 90 -0.31 -9.04 17.93
N LEU A 91 0.41 -7.92 17.93
CA LEU A 91 -0.13 -6.60 17.56
C LEU A 91 -0.64 -6.59 16.10
N ILE A 92 0.15 -7.14 15.16
CA ILE A 92 -0.25 -7.29 13.75
C ILE A 92 -1.52 -8.14 13.60
N LYS A 93 -1.66 -9.21 14.39
CA LYS A 93 -2.88 -10.05 14.37
C LYS A 93 -4.08 -9.27 14.89
N GLN A 94 -3.91 -8.47 15.93
CA GLN A 94 -4.99 -7.62 16.47
C GLN A 94 -5.43 -6.56 15.46
N LEU A 95 -4.48 -5.86 14.83
CA LEU A 95 -4.75 -4.90 13.75
C LEU A 95 -5.49 -5.54 12.58
N ASN A 96 -5.08 -6.75 12.17
CA ASN A 96 -5.73 -7.46 11.08
C ASN A 96 -7.17 -7.91 11.45
N ARG A 97 -7.38 -8.37 12.69
CA ARG A 97 -8.73 -8.70 13.20
C ARG A 97 -9.64 -7.47 13.19
N HIS A 98 -9.16 -6.33 13.66
CA HIS A 98 -9.91 -5.08 13.65
C HIS A 98 -10.24 -4.62 12.23
N LEU A 99 -9.30 -4.75 11.29
CA LEU A 99 -9.55 -4.45 9.88
C LEU A 99 -10.64 -5.36 9.28
N ILE A 100 -10.60 -6.65 9.58
CA ILE A 100 -11.62 -7.62 9.15
C ILE A 100 -12.99 -7.32 9.76
N GLU A 101 -13.04 -6.89 11.02
CA GLU A 101 -14.27 -6.48 11.71
C GLU A 101 -14.87 -5.22 11.09
N LEU A 102 -14.03 -4.23 10.76
CA LEU A 102 -14.43 -3.04 10.02
C LEU A 102 -14.92 -3.39 8.60
N ASP A 103 -14.32 -4.39 7.95
CA ASP A 103 -14.76 -4.90 6.65
C ASP A 103 -16.16 -5.51 6.71
N GLN A 104 -16.39 -6.36 7.71
CA GLN A 104 -17.69 -7.00 7.94
C GLN A 104 -18.80 -6.00 8.30
N LEU A 105 -18.48 -4.93 9.03
CA LEU A 105 -19.46 -3.92 9.45
C LEU A 105 -19.97 -3.06 8.28
N ASP A 106 -19.21 -2.96 7.19
CA ASP A 106 -19.60 -2.30 5.94
C ASP A 106 -20.55 -3.16 5.13
N THR A 107 -20.20 -4.43 4.96
CA THR A 107 -21.05 -5.41 4.28
C THR A 107 -22.37 -5.63 5.02
N ALA A 108 -22.37 -5.57 6.36
CA ALA A 108 -23.60 -5.67 7.15
C ALA A 108 -24.48 -4.40 7.07
N SER A 109 -23.90 -3.23 6.78
CA SER A 109 -24.67 -1.98 6.61
C SER A 109 -25.31 -1.86 5.23
N ASP A 110 -24.82 -2.62 4.25
CA ASP A 110 -25.45 -2.80 2.92
C ASP A 110 -26.50 -3.94 2.91
N GLU A 111 -26.65 -4.70 4.00
CA GLU A 111 -27.57 -5.86 4.10
C GLU A 111 -28.92 -5.55 4.80
N GLU A 112 -29.20 -4.30 5.20
CA GLU A 112 -30.54 -3.91 5.71
C GLU A 112 -31.58 -3.58 4.61
N GLU A 113 -31.21 -3.68 3.33
CA GLU A 113 -32.16 -3.68 2.20
C GLU A 113 -31.89 -4.86 1.26
N GLU A 114 -32.24 -6.08 1.67
CA GLU A 114 -33.00 -7.06 0.88
C GLU A 114 -32.90 -8.45 1.54
N ASP A 115 -33.95 -8.79 2.28
CA ASP A 115 -34.33 -10.17 2.57
C ASP A 115 -34.46 -10.95 1.25
N ALA A 116 -33.51 -11.86 0.97
CA ALA A 116 -33.72 -13.21 0.44
C ALA A 116 -32.44 -13.77 -0.20
N THR A 117 -31.77 -14.67 0.51
CA THR A 117 -31.03 -15.78 -0.14
C THR A 117 -32.06 -16.86 -0.56
N PRO A 118 -31.83 -17.73 -1.60
CA PRO A 118 -30.56 -18.44 -1.77
C PRO A 118 -30.12 -18.87 -3.20
N GLN A 119 -28.79 -18.97 -3.34
CA GLN A 119 -28.04 -20.07 -4.00
C GLN A 119 -28.10 -20.35 -5.52
N ILE A 120 -26.93 -20.86 -5.97
CA ILE A 120 -26.56 -21.56 -7.23
C ILE A 120 -26.57 -20.64 -8.47
N THR A 121 -25.49 -20.43 -9.25
CA THR A 121 -24.75 -21.43 -10.05
C THR A 121 -23.60 -20.74 -10.81
N SER A 122 -22.41 -21.36 -10.80
CA SER A 122 -21.53 -21.57 -11.98
C SER A 122 -21.02 -20.41 -12.88
N THR A 123 -19.69 -20.28 -12.86
CA THR A 123 -18.77 -20.26 -14.03
C THR A 123 -18.42 -18.91 -14.72
N PRO A 124 -17.11 -18.61 -14.94
CA PRO A 124 -16.54 -17.45 -15.66
C PRO A 124 -16.32 -17.79 -17.17
N PRO A 125 -15.45 -17.12 -17.96
CA PRO A 125 -14.97 -15.72 -18.04
C PRO A 125 -15.26 -15.08 -19.43
N SER A 126 -15.14 -13.76 -19.60
CA SER A 126 -14.74 -13.16 -20.89
C SER A 126 -14.19 -11.74 -20.71
N GLN A 127 -13.15 -11.50 -21.50
CA GLN A 127 -12.22 -10.37 -21.52
C GLN A 127 -12.75 -9.28 -22.51
N PRO A 128 -11.94 -8.30 -22.98
CA PRO A 128 -11.95 -6.89 -22.59
C PRO A 128 -12.36 -5.93 -23.73
N THR A 129 -12.63 -4.65 -23.42
CA THR A 129 -12.33 -3.53 -24.36
C THR A 129 -12.18 -2.18 -23.62
N PRO A 130 -11.45 -1.23 -24.22
CA PRO A 130 -10.68 -0.19 -23.52
C PRO A 130 -11.30 1.22 -23.63
N SER A 131 -10.59 2.20 -23.05
CA SER A 131 -10.57 3.64 -23.37
C SER A 131 -11.08 4.55 -22.24
N ALA A 132 -10.15 5.19 -21.53
CA ALA A 132 -10.00 6.65 -21.49
C ALA A 132 -8.89 7.04 -20.49
N ALA A 133 -7.87 7.73 -21.01
CA ALA A 133 -6.80 8.36 -20.25
C ALA A 133 -7.19 9.84 -19.89
N PRO A 134 -6.30 10.67 -19.30
CA PRO A 134 -6.28 10.97 -17.87
C PRO A 134 -6.51 12.46 -17.56
N ALA A 135 -7.06 12.80 -16.39
CA ALA A 135 -7.17 14.19 -15.91
C ALA A 135 -6.22 14.46 -14.70
N PRO A 136 -5.61 15.65 -14.61
CA PRO A 136 -4.43 15.95 -13.79
C PRO A 136 -4.68 16.20 -12.28
N PRO A 137 -3.64 16.16 -11.42
CA PRO A 137 -3.78 16.23 -9.96
C PRO A 137 -4.03 17.66 -9.44
N HIS A 138 -5.07 17.81 -8.63
CA HIS A 138 -5.37 19.05 -7.92
C HIS A 138 -4.52 19.18 -6.65
N ASN A 139 -3.85 20.32 -6.57
CA ASN A 139 -2.95 20.80 -5.52
C ASN A 139 -3.76 21.27 -4.30
N THR A 140 -3.67 20.58 -3.16
CA THR A 140 -4.30 21.01 -1.89
C THR A 140 -3.35 21.92 -1.10
N GLN A 141 -3.61 23.22 -1.12
CA GLN A 141 -3.02 24.19 -0.19
C GLN A 141 -3.69 24.10 1.20
N PRO A 142 -2.94 24.20 2.31
CA PRO A 142 -3.52 24.34 3.64
C PRO A 142 -3.95 25.80 3.91
N SER A 143 -5.24 26.01 4.16
CA SER A 143 -5.81 27.27 4.65
C SER A 143 -5.41 27.52 6.11
N LEU A 144 -4.44 28.40 6.34
CA LEU A 144 -4.14 28.97 7.67
C LEU A 144 -5.09 30.16 7.94
N ARG A 145 -6.14 29.92 8.74
CA ARG A 145 -7.08 30.96 9.18
C ARG A 145 -6.59 31.56 10.51
N ALA A 146 -6.06 32.79 10.45
CA ALA A 146 -5.71 33.58 11.63
C ALA A 146 -6.99 34.11 12.31
N ARG A 147 -7.15 33.83 13.61
CA ARG A 147 -8.15 34.48 14.47
C ARG A 147 -7.57 35.79 15.01
N LYS A 148 -8.22 36.91 14.68
CA LYS A 148 -8.09 38.20 15.35
C LYS A 148 -9.33 38.41 16.23
N PRO A 149 -9.22 38.82 17.51
CA PRO A 149 -10.36 39.28 18.27
C PRO A 149 -10.70 40.73 17.93
N GLN A 150 -12.00 40.98 17.88
CA GLN A 150 -12.70 42.20 17.51
C GLN A 150 -13.21 42.84 18.79
N ASP A 151 -12.85 44.09 19.04
CA ASP A 151 -13.56 44.98 19.97
C ASP A 151 -13.95 46.27 19.24
N THR A 152 -15.27 46.40 19.11
CA THR A 152 -16.15 47.59 19.18
C THR A 152 -15.73 48.95 18.58
N ALA A 153 -16.60 49.45 17.69
CA ALA A 153 -16.63 50.76 17.01
C ALA A 153 -17.24 51.88 17.92
N PRO A 154 -17.57 53.12 17.44
CA PRO A 154 -17.28 53.83 16.17
C PRO A 154 -16.76 55.29 16.36
N ASP A 155 -16.28 55.94 15.29
CA ASP A 155 -16.82 57.23 14.78
C ASP A 155 -15.86 58.00 13.86
N SER A 156 -16.50 58.60 12.87
CA SER A 156 -15.96 59.29 11.70
C SER A 156 -15.74 60.78 11.99
N ALA A 157 -14.59 61.28 11.51
CA ALA A 157 -14.25 62.68 11.21
C ALA A 157 -14.32 63.74 12.34
N THR A 158 -13.14 64.19 12.79
CA THR A 158 -12.93 65.61 13.13
C THR A 158 -11.49 66.00 12.88
N THR A 159 -11.30 66.74 11.79
CA THR A 159 -10.09 67.47 11.41
C THR A 159 -9.89 68.65 12.38
N SER A 160 -9.42 68.40 13.60
CA SER A 160 -9.14 69.49 14.56
C SER A 160 -8.21 69.04 15.69
N ALA A 161 -7.00 68.60 15.35
CA ALA A 161 -5.91 68.46 16.33
C ALA A 161 -4.53 68.69 15.71
N LEU A 162 -4.45 69.47 14.62
CA LEU A 162 -3.19 69.72 13.92
C LEU A 162 -2.28 70.79 14.60
N PHE A 163 -2.65 71.43 15.71
CA PHE A 163 -1.82 72.52 16.28
C PHE A 163 -1.84 72.69 17.82
N SER A 164 -2.12 71.66 18.60
CA SER A 164 -2.04 71.75 20.07
C SER A 164 -0.83 70.99 20.60
N GLY A 165 0.32 71.67 20.71
CA GLY A 165 1.41 71.16 21.57
C GLY A 165 2.82 71.38 21.05
N ARG A 166 3.22 72.64 20.88
CA ARG A 166 4.63 73.01 20.77
C ARG A 166 5.35 72.73 22.10
N LYS A 167 5.83 71.50 22.32
CA LYS A 167 6.99 71.13 23.17
C LYS A 167 7.14 69.61 23.20
N ASP A 168 8.01 69.06 22.35
CA ASP A 168 9.06 68.09 22.72
C ASP A 168 9.78 67.59 21.46
N VAL A 169 10.91 68.25 21.13
CA VAL A 169 11.84 67.83 20.07
C VAL A 169 12.48 66.45 20.38
N SER A 170 12.34 65.98 21.61
CA SER A 170 12.72 64.66 22.13
C SER A 170 11.75 63.56 21.68
N SER A 171 10.43 63.78 21.76
CA SER A 171 9.41 62.77 21.39
C SER A 171 9.33 62.50 19.90
N GLU A 172 9.61 63.50 19.05
CA GLU A 172 9.67 63.32 17.59
C GLU A 172 10.92 62.53 17.16
N LYS A 173 12.03 62.64 17.89
CA LYS A 173 13.22 61.83 17.64
C LYS A 173 13.02 60.37 18.03
N ASP A 174 12.24 60.10 19.08
CA ASP A 174 11.92 58.72 19.50
C ASP A 174 10.95 58.02 18.54
N SER A 175 9.97 58.75 17.98
CA SER A 175 9.08 58.20 16.95
C SER A 175 9.80 58.00 15.61
N LEU A 176 10.71 58.89 15.23
CA LEU A 176 11.59 58.71 14.07
C LEU A 176 12.55 57.53 14.25
N ARG A 177 13.18 57.39 15.42
CA ARG A 177 14.01 56.22 15.75
C ARG A 177 13.21 54.92 15.73
N SER A 178 12.01 54.91 16.31
CA SER A 178 11.12 53.74 16.28
C SER A 178 10.71 53.39 14.85
N ARG A 179 10.43 54.40 14.00
CA ARG A 179 10.11 54.19 12.59
C ARG A 179 11.31 53.66 11.81
N GLU A 180 12.50 54.15 12.08
CA GLU A 180 13.74 53.67 11.48
C GLU A 180 14.01 52.22 11.89
N ASP A 181 13.77 51.85 13.14
CA ASP A 181 13.90 50.48 13.66
C ASP A 181 12.84 49.52 13.08
N ILE A 182 11.62 50.02 12.81
CA ILE A 182 10.58 49.24 12.12
C ILE A 182 10.97 49.02 10.65
N LEU A 183 11.52 50.03 9.98
CA LEU A 183 11.93 49.90 8.57
C LEU A 183 13.14 48.97 8.40
N THR A 184 14.10 49.00 9.34
CA THR A 184 15.23 48.06 9.34
C THR A 184 14.76 46.64 9.61
N THR A 185 13.86 46.45 10.59
CA THR A 185 13.25 45.14 10.89
C THR A 185 12.51 44.59 9.66
N GLN A 186 11.71 45.42 8.99
CA GLN A 186 10.96 45.00 7.80
C GLN A 186 11.89 44.67 6.61
N ALA A 187 12.98 45.43 6.44
CA ALA A 187 13.98 45.13 5.42
C ALA A 187 14.68 43.78 5.71
N GLN A 188 15.01 43.53 6.97
CA GLN A 188 15.65 42.29 7.42
C GLN A 188 14.71 41.08 7.29
N GLU A 189 13.43 41.23 7.63
CA GLU A 189 12.41 40.20 7.41
C GLU A 189 12.23 39.88 5.93
N GLN A 190 12.23 40.90 5.05
CA GLN A 190 12.16 40.69 3.60
C GLN A 190 13.39 39.98 3.05
N GLU A 191 14.57 40.29 3.58
CA GLU A 191 15.80 39.59 3.22
C GLU A 191 15.75 38.12 3.66
N ALA A 192 15.25 37.85 4.88
CA ALA A 192 15.07 36.50 5.39
C ALA A 192 14.05 35.68 4.55
N ILE A 193 12.94 36.29 4.12
CA ILE A 193 11.94 35.64 3.25
C ILE A 193 12.53 35.36 1.86
N LYS A 194 13.29 36.30 1.29
CA LYS A 194 13.93 36.07 -0.01
C LYS A 194 14.98 34.96 0.07
N ALA A 195 15.78 34.94 1.15
CA ALA A 195 16.75 33.89 1.39
C ALA A 195 16.07 32.51 1.52
N SER A 196 14.93 32.43 2.22
CA SER A 196 14.18 31.17 2.35
C SER A 196 13.52 30.75 1.04
N LEU A 197 13.02 31.67 0.21
CA LEU A 197 12.49 31.37 -1.12
C LEU A 197 13.58 30.78 -2.03
N VAL A 198 14.78 31.35 -2.02
CA VAL A 198 15.91 30.85 -2.83
C VAL A 198 16.38 29.49 -2.31
N SER A 199 16.46 29.31 -0.99
CA SER A 199 16.79 28.01 -0.38
C SER A 199 15.75 26.94 -0.70
N LEU A 200 14.47 27.28 -0.66
CA LEU A 200 13.39 26.37 -1.01
C LEU A 200 13.41 26.05 -2.51
N ALA A 201 13.69 27.04 -3.37
CA ALA A 201 13.85 26.82 -4.80
C ALA A 201 15.04 25.89 -5.10
N SER A 202 16.17 26.04 -4.40
CA SER A 202 17.31 25.14 -4.54
C SER A 202 17.01 23.73 -4.01
N ALA A 203 16.32 23.62 -2.89
CA ALA A 203 15.90 22.34 -2.32
C ALA A 203 14.88 21.62 -3.22
N LEU A 204 13.94 22.37 -3.81
CA LEU A 204 12.99 21.84 -4.78
C LEU A 204 13.69 21.38 -6.05
N LYS A 205 14.70 22.12 -6.52
CA LYS A 205 15.52 21.73 -7.67
C LYS A 205 16.32 20.45 -7.38
N GLU A 206 16.94 20.37 -6.22
CA GLU A 206 17.68 19.17 -5.78
C GLU A 206 16.73 17.98 -5.65
N SER A 207 15.55 18.19 -5.06
CA SER A 207 14.49 17.19 -4.99
C SER A 207 14.03 16.73 -6.38
N ASN A 208 13.88 17.63 -7.35
CA ASN A 208 13.51 17.27 -8.72
C ASN A 208 14.62 16.48 -9.44
N ILE A 209 15.89 16.84 -9.22
CA ILE A 209 17.04 16.09 -9.76
C ILE A 209 17.07 14.68 -9.16
N ASN A 210 16.89 14.57 -7.84
CA ASN A 210 16.85 13.27 -7.15
C ASN A 210 15.65 12.43 -7.60
N PHE A 211 14.47 13.04 -7.75
CA PHE A 211 13.30 12.37 -8.30
C PHE A 211 13.55 11.87 -9.74
N SER A 212 14.21 12.66 -10.59
CA SER A 212 14.58 12.22 -11.93
C SER A 212 15.55 11.04 -11.91
N GLN A 213 16.50 11.00 -10.98
CA GLN A 213 17.44 9.87 -10.83
C GLN A 213 16.70 8.62 -10.34
N SER A 214 15.81 8.77 -9.36
CA SER A 214 14.95 7.68 -8.86
C SER A 214 14.07 7.11 -9.98
N LEU A 215 13.50 7.95 -10.85
CA LEU A 215 12.71 7.48 -12.00
C LEU A 215 13.55 6.67 -12.99
N GLU A 216 14.82 6.99 -13.19
CA GLU A 216 15.71 6.24 -14.09
C GLU A 216 16.09 4.87 -13.50
N GLU A 217 16.27 4.81 -12.17
CA GLU A 217 16.48 3.57 -11.44
C GLU A 217 15.22 2.69 -11.43
N GLU A 218 14.06 3.27 -11.09
CA GLU A 218 12.77 2.60 -11.10
C GLU A 218 12.40 2.10 -12.49
N LYS A 219 12.73 2.84 -13.56
CA LYS A 219 12.53 2.39 -14.93
C LYS A 219 13.31 1.11 -15.22
N ASN A 220 14.58 1.01 -14.81
CA ASN A 220 15.37 -0.21 -15.00
C ASN A 220 14.78 -1.39 -14.23
N ILE A 221 14.26 -1.16 -13.02
CA ILE A 221 13.59 -2.19 -12.22
C ILE A 221 12.27 -2.59 -12.89
N LEU A 222 11.51 -1.64 -13.41
CA LEU A 222 10.25 -1.86 -14.12
C LEU A 222 10.47 -2.66 -15.40
N ASP A 223 11.50 -2.35 -16.18
CA ASP A 223 11.87 -3.12 -17.38
C ASP A 223 12.29 -4.55 -17.02
N ARG A 224 13.00 -4.73 -15.89
CA ARG A 224 13.37 -6.05 -15.40
C ARG A 224 12.18 -6.85 -14.86
N ALA A 225 11.25 -6.19 -14.19
CA ALA A 225 10.00 -6.78 -13.72
C ALA A 225 9.09 -7.13 -14.90
N ALA A 226 8.97 -6.27 -15.90
CA ALA A 226 8.23 -6.51 -17.14
C ALA A 226 8.83 -7.70 -17.91
N SER A 227 10.16 -7.76 -18.05
CA SER A 227 10.84 -8.91 -18.66
C SER A 227 10.69 -10.19 -17.85
N GLY A 228 10.68 -10.09 -16.51
CA GLY A 228 10.44 -11.23 -15.62
C GLY A 228 9.02 -11.76 -15.73
N LEU A 229 8.04 -10.85 -15.82
CA LEU A 229 6.63 -11.17 -16.01
C LEU A 229 6.38 -11.77 -17.38
N ASP A 230 6.98 -11.23 -18.45
CA ASP A 230 6.90 -11.78 -19.80
C ASP A 230 7.51 -13.20 -19.87
N LYS A 231 8.68 -13.41 -19.26
CA LYS A 231 9.26 -14.76 -19.10
C LYS A 231 8.36 -15.72 -18.32
N ASN A 232 7.72 -15.24 -17.26
CA ASN A 232 6.80 -16.04 -16.47
C ASN A 232 5.53 -16.37 -17.26
N ALA A 233 4.95 -15.39 -17.97
CA ALA A 233 3.80 -15.56 -18.84
C ALA A 233 4.09 -16.57 -19.96
N LEU A 234 5.26 -16.48 -20.61
CA LEU A 234 5.69 -17.44 -21.62
C LEU A 234 5.88 -18.85 -21.03
N GLY A 235 6.46 -18.94 -19.83
CA GLY A 235 6.60 -20.19 -19.08
C GLY A 235 5.23 -20.80 -18.73
N MET A 236 4.30 -19.97 -18.27
CA MET A 236 2.94 -20.37 -17.90
C MET A 236 2.10 -20.75 -19.12
N GLU A 237 2.24 -20.09 -20.26
CA GLU A 237 1.60 -20.48 -21.52
C GLU A 237 2.15 -21.83 -22.00
N SER A 238 3.46 -22.05 -21.90
CA SER A 238 4.08 -23.34 -22.28
C SER A 238 3.61 -24.49 -21.37
N ALA A 239 3.49 -24.22 -20.07
CA ALA A 239 2.94 -25.16 -19.09
C ALA A 239 1.43 -25.38 -19.32
N GLY A 240 0.69 -24.32 -19.61
CA GLY A 240 -0.74 -24.36 -19.93
C GLY A 240 -1.04 -25.14 -21.21
N ARG A 241 -0.18 -25.05 -22.23
CA ARG A 241 -0.29 -25.89 -23.45
C ARG A 241 -0.06 -27.37 -23.13
N ARG A 242 0.95 -27.71 -22.33
CA ARG A 242 1.24 -29.10 -21.90
C ARG A 242 0.14 -29.67 -21.00
N MET A 243 -0.39 -28.87 -20.09
CA MET A 243 -1.50 -29.24 -19.21
C MET A 243 -2.84 -29.33 -19.96
N GLY A 244 -3.06 -28.47 -20.96
CA GLY A 244 -4.22 -28.50 -21.84
C GLY A 244 -4.23 -29.74 -22.75
N THR A 245 -3.06 -30.19 -23.23
CA THR A 245 -2.95 -31.48 -23.93
C THR A 245 -3.22 -32.67 -23.02
N LEU A 246 -2.75 -32.63 -21.77
CA LEU A 246 -3.06 -33.66 -20.77
C LEU A 246 -4.55 -33.67 -20.44
N ARG A 247 -5.19 -32.51 -20.28
CA ARG A 247 -6.64 -32.42 -20.01
C ARG A 247 -7.48 -33.04 -21.11
N LYS A 248 -7.12 -32.81 -22.38
CA LYS A 248 -7.78 -33.46 -23.53
C LYS A 248 -7.57 -34.97 -23.54
N MET A 249 -6.41 -35.45 -23.09
CA MET A 249 -6.12 -36.89 -22.98
C MET A 249 -6.79 -37.53 -21.75
N THR A 250 -6.93 -36.82 -20.64
CA THR A 250 -7.50 -37.34 -19.39
C THR A 250 -9.02 -37.31 -19.38
N GLU A 251 -9.65 -36.36 -20.07
CA GLU A 251 -11.11 -36.24 -20.16
C GLU A 251 -11.69 -37.10 -21.31
N GLY A 252 -10.91 -37.39 -22.35
CA GLY A 252 -11.32 -38.25 -23.48
C GLY A 252 -11.23 -39.76 -23.23
N GLN A 253 -10.53 -40.21 -22.18
CA GLN A 253 -10.27 -41.64 -21.94
C GLN A 253 -11.45 -42.38 -21.28
N GLY A 254 -12.37 -41.65 -20.62
CA GLY A 254 -13.51 -42.24 -19.92
C GLY A 254 -14.54 -42.91 -20.84
N TRP A 255 -14.79 -42.33 -22.02
CA TRP A 255 -15.75 -42.89 -22.98
C TRP A 255 -15.14 -44.08 -23.75
N TRP A 256 -13.91 -43.93 -24.26
CA TRP A 256 -13.21 -45.00 -24.97
C TRP A 256 -12.91 -46.22 -24.10
N GLY A 257 -12.60 -46.01 -22.81
CA GLY A 257 -12.42 -47.10 -21.85
C GLY A 257 -13.69 -47.95 -21.67
N ARG A 258 -14.86 -47.30 -21.61
CA ARG A 258 -16.16 -47.99 -21.53
C ARG A 258 -16.50 -48.74 -22.81
N ILE A 259 -16.27 -48.13 -23.99
CA ILE A 259 -16.46 -48.80 -25.29
C ILE A 259 -15.58 -50.05 -25.39
N LYS A 260 -14.31 -49.96 -25.01
CA LYS A 260 -13.38 -51.10 -25.03
C LYS A 260 -13.82 -52.22 -24.07
N LEU A 261 -14.33 -51.85 -22.89
CA LEU A 261 -14.84 -52.82 -21.91
C LEU A 261 -16.07 -53.57 -22.47
N TYR A 262 -17.04 -52.84 -23.06
CA TYR A 262 -18.22 -53.46 -23.66
C TYR A 262 -17.88 -54.37 -24.85
N ALA A 263 -16.90 -53.99 -25.69
CA ALA A 263 -16.42 -54.85 -26.77
C ALA A 263 -15.85 -56.17 -26.25
N ILE A 264 -15.04 -56.14 -25.19
CA ILE A 264 -14.46 -57.35 -24.58
C ILE A 264 -15.55 -58.23 -23.96
N ILE A 265 -16.50 -57.64 -23.22
CA ILE A 265 -17.65 -58.37 -22.67
C ILE A 265 -18.47 -59.01 -23.78
N GLY A 266 -18.74 -58.29 -24.87
CA GLY A 266 -19.50 -58.80 -26.01
C GLY A 266 -18.82 -59.99 -26.70
N VAL A 267 -17.50 -59.92 -26.92
CA VAL A 267 -16.71 -61.03 -27.48
C VAL A 267 -16.73 -62.24 -26.56
N LEU A 268 -16.53 -62.06 -25.26
CA LEU A 268 -16.54 -63.16 -24.28
C LEU A 268 -17.94 -63.81 -24.18
N TRP A 269 -18.99 -62.99 -24.20
CA TRP A 269 -20.37 -63.46 -24.22
C TRP A 269 -20.67 -64.29 -25.46
N LEU A 270 -20.24 -63.83 -26.65
CA LEU A 270 -20.44 -64.53 -27.91
C LEU A 270 -19.64 -65.84 -27.98
N ALA A 271 -18.43 -65.87 -27.41
CA ALA A 271 -17.65 -67.10 -27.26
C ALA A 271 -18.33 -68.12 -26.33
N CYS A 272 -18.90 -67.68 -25.20
CA CYS A 272 -19.70 -68.52 -24.32
C CYS A 272 -20.96 -69.05 -25.02
N PHE A 273 -21.66 -68.20 -25.77
CA PHE A 273 -22.83 -68.60 -26.53
C PHE A 273 -22.49 -69.66 -27.58
N LEU A 274 -21.36 -69.49 -28.29
CA LEU A 274 -20.86 -70.46 -29.25
C LEU A 274 -20.51 -71.78 -28.55
N LEU A 275 -19.85 -71.76 -27.38
CA LEU A 275 -19.54 -72.98 -26.62
C LEU A 275 -20.81 -73.72 -26.17
N VAL A 276 -21.82 -73.01 -25.65
CA VAL A 276 -23.09 -73.62 -25.24
C VAL A 276 -23.88 -74.19 -26.42
N PHE A 277 -23.79 -73.58 -27.60
CA PHE A 277 -24.53 -74.05 -28.78
C PHE A 277 -23.79 -75.14 -29.57
N VAL A 278 -22.45 -75.12 -29.56
CA VAL A 278 -21.58 -76.06 -30.27
C VAL A 278 -21.19 -77.26 -29.39
N GLY A 279 -21.12 -77.10 -28.07
CA GLY A 279 -20.86 -78.18 -27.11
C GLY A 279 -21.85 -79.35 -27.20
N PRO A 280 -23.17 -79.13 -27.33
CA PRO A 280 -24.15 -80.19 -27.56
C PRO A 280 -24.02 -80.83 -28.94
N LYS A 281 -23.54 -80.09 -29.95
CA LYS A 281 -23.33 -80.55 -31.33
C LYS A 281 -22.05 -81.37 -31.52
N LEU A 282 -21.07 -81.24 -30.62
CA LEU A 282 -19.81 -82.00 -30.61
C LEU A 282 -19.86 -83.28 -29.76
N ARG A 283 -20.99 -83.53 -29.06
CA ARG A 283 -21.19 -84.69 -28.18
C ARG A 283 -21.96 -85.85 -28.83
N PHE A 284 -22.01 -85.88 -30.16
CA PHE A 284 -22.53 -86.98 -30.98
C PHE A 284 -21.56 -87.23 -32.12
#